data_AF-A0A9X8VE40-F1
#
_entry.id   AF-A0A9X8VE40-F1
#
_cell.length_a   1.000
_cell.length_b   1.000
_cell.length_c   1.000
_cell.angle_alpha   90.00
_cell.angle_beta   90.00
_cell.angle_gamma   90.00
#
_symmetry.space_group_name_H-M   'P 1'
#
loop_
_entity.id
_entity.type
_entity.pdbx_description
1 polymer ?
#
loop_
_entity_poly.entity_id
_entity_poly.type
_entity_poly.pdbx_seq_one_letter_code
_entity_poly.pdbx_strand_id
1 'polypeptide(L)'
;RRMEQDGIRLARRSSGGGAVFHDLGNTCFTFMAGKPGYDKSVSTDIILQALRQLGVTAGASGRNDLVMETADGPRKISGSAYRETQDRGFHHGTLLLNADLERLADYLNPDPKKLQAKGITSVRSRVANLAEFLPGISHELVCEAIVQAFFAHYGETAEPEIISPDVFPELPDFAAQFAKQSSWEWNFGKAPAFSHLLNERFVWG
;
A
#
# COMPACT_ATOMS: atom_id res chain seq x y z
N ARG A 1 15.37 5.73 12.60
CA ARG A 1 15.70 5.36 14.00
C ARG A 1 14.81 4.20 14.47
N ARG A 2 13.52 4.38 14.77
CA ARG A 2 12.65 3.24 15.18
C ARG A 2 12.60 2.09 14.18
N MET A 3 12.33 2.40 12.89
CA MET A 3 12.31 1.37 11.84
C MET A 3 13.61 0.56 11.77
N GLU A 4 14.76 1.22 11.89
CA GLU A 4 16.07 0.59 11.86
C GLU A 4 16.33 -0.30 13.10
N GLN A 5 15.90 0.16 14.28
CA GLN A 5 16.00 -0.60 15.53
C GLN A 5 15.14 -1.87 15.50
N ASP A 6 13.96 -1.79 14.89
CA ASP A 6 13.00 -2.89 14.84
C ASP A 6 13.15 -3.78 13.59
N GLY A 7 14.19 -3.56 12.77
CA GLY A 7 14.44 -4.32 11.54
C GLY A 7 13.41 -4.09 10.43
N ILE A 8 12.65 -2.99 10.48
CA ILE A 8 11.67 -2.60 9.47
C ILE A 8 12.37 -1.98 8.27
N ARG A 9 12.12 -2.55 7.09
CA ARG A 9 12.72 -2.08 5.83
C ARG A 9 11.99 -0.84 5.30
N LEU A 10 12.77 0.12 4.82
CA LEU A 10 12.26 1.20 3.97
C LEU A 10 12.38 0.79 2.50
N ALA A 11 11.29 0.89 1.75
CA ALA A 11 11.28 0.68 0.30
C ALA A 11 10.64 1.87 -0.41
N ARG A 12 11.41 2.55 -1.28
CA ARG A 12 10.88 3.59 -2.17
C ARG A 12 10.28 2.92 -3.40
N ARG A 13 8.98 3.05 -3.57
CA ARG A 13 8.30 2.64 -4.81
C ARG A 13 8.53 3.67 -5.93
N SER A 14 8.29 3.24 -7.16
CA SER A 14 8.45 4.10 -8.34
C SER A 14 7.23 4.96 -8.67
N SER A 15 6.06 4.61 -8.14
CA SER A 15 4.83 5.41 -8.23
C SER A 15 4.82 6.56 -7.22
N GLY A 16 3.92 7.52 -7.41
CA GLY A 16 3.71 8.63 -6.47
C GLY A 16 2.94 8.23 -5.20
N GLY A 17 2.54 9.21 -4.40
CA GLY A 17 1.67 9.05 -3.21
C GLY A 17 2.42 9.11 -1.87
N GLY A 18 1.71 8.80 -0.78
CA GLY A 18 2.23 8.89 0.59
C GLY A 18 2.98 7.65 1.10
N ALA A 19 3.44 7.68 2.34
CA ALA A 19 4.00 6.52 3.03
C ALA A 19 2.88 5.62 3.58
N VAL A 20 3.11 4.31 3.50
CA VAL A 20 2.23 3.25 4.03
C VAL A 20 3.10 2.22 4.75
N PHE A 21 2.51 1.46 5.66
CA PHE A 21 3.16 0.41 6.43
C PHE A 21 2.63 -0.95 6.00
N HIS A 22 3.53 -1.90 5.74
CA HIS A 22 3.19 -3.25 5.31
C HIS A 22 3.78 -4.27 6.29
N ASP A 23 2.93 -5.16 6.79
CA ASP A 23 3.27 -6.43 7.42
C ASP A 23 2.49 -7.56 6.71
N LEU A 24 2.48 -8.77 7.28
CA LEU A 24 1.71 -9.90 6.71
C LEU A 24 0.19 -9.72 6.84
N GLY A 25 -0.28 -8.79 7.67
CA GLY A 25 -1.69 -8.41 7.77
C GLY A 25 -2.13 -7.45 6.67
N ASN A 26 -1.24 -7.09 5.74
CA ASN A 26 -1.52 -6.24 4.59
C ASN A 26 -1.34 -7.01 3.28
N THR A 27 -2.39 -7.09 2.47
CA THR A 27 -2.32 -7.63 1.10
C THR A 27 -2.05 -6.51 0.09
N CYS A 28 -1.18 -6.76 -0.87
CA CYS A 28 -0.94 -5.84 -1.99
C CYS A 28 -1.57 -6.39 -3.27
N PHE A 29 -2.05 -5.50 -4.14
CA PHE A 29 -2.47 -5.84 -5.50
C PHE A 29 -1.79 -4.90 -6.50
N THR A 30 -1.60 -5.36 -7.75
CA THR A 30 -1.13 -4.53 -8.87
C THR A 30 -1.83 -4.96 -10.16
N PHE A 31 -2.51 -4.02 -10.82
CA PHE A 31 -3.10 -4.18 -12.14
C PHE A 31 -2.28 -3.40 -13.17
N MET A 32 -1.91 -4.03 -14.27
CA MET A 32 -1.14 -3.43 -15.35
C MET A 32 -1.92 -3.50 -16.66
N ALA A 33 -1.88 -2.44 -17.45
CA ALA A 33 -2.48 -2.43 -18.78
C ALA A 33 -1.73 -1.48 -19.73
N GLY A 34 -1.78 -1.78 -21.03
CA GLY A 34 -1.30 -0.90 -22.09
C GLY A 34 -2.28 0.24 -22.38
N LYS A 35 -1.79 1.36 -22.92
CA LYS A 35 -2.63 2.47 -23.42
C LYS A 35 -3.02 2.21 -24.88
N PRO A 36 -4.25 2.60 -25.30
CA PRO A 36 -5.23 3.42 -24.58
C PRO A 36 -6.13 2.69 -23.58
N GLY A 37 -5.97 1.37 -23.39
CA GLY A 37 -6.86 0.56 -22.53
C GLY A 37 -6.65 0.71 -21.02
N TYR A 38 -5.56 1.33 -20.56
CA TYR A 38 -5.32 1.56 -19.14
C TYR A 38 -6.32 2.58 -18.57
N ASP A 39 -7.13 2.10 -17.63
CA ASP A 39 -7.95 2.92 -16.75
C ASP A 39 -7.87 2.40 -15.31
N LYS A 40 -7.58 3.31 -14.38
CA LYS A 40 -7.54 3.01 -12.95
C LYS A 40 -8.92 2.74 -12.35
N SER A 41 -9.99 3.26 -12.95
CA SER A 41 -11.37 3.05 -12.48
C SER A 41 -11.74 1.57 -12.57
N VAL A 42 -11.40 0.92 -13.69
CA VAL A 42 -11.60 -0.52 -13.94
C VAL A 42 -11.00 -1.37 -12.82
N SER A 43 -9.72 -1.16 -12.52
CA SER A 43 -9.04 -1.94 -11.46
C SER A 43 -9.56 -1.61 -10.06
N THR A 44 -10.02 -0.39 -9.82
CA THR A 44 -10.71 -0.02 -8.57
C THR A 44 -12.03 -0.76 -8.42
N ASP A 45 -12.82 -0.85 -9.50
CA ASP A 45 -14.10 -1.55 -9.51
C ASP A 45 -13.92 -3.06 -9.32
N ILE A 46 -12.88 -3.66 -9.91
CA ILE A 46 -12.53 -5.08 -9.67
C ILE A 46 -12.29 -5.34 -8.18
N ILE A 47 -11.53 -4.49 -7.50
CA ILE A 47 -11.30 -4.62 -6.05
C ILE A 47 -12.60 -4.46 -5.26
N LEU A 48 -13.43 -3.47 -5.60
CA LEU A 48 -14.73 -3.29 -4.93
C LEU A 48 -15.68 -4.47 -5.15
N GLN A 49 -15.66 -5.09 -6.33
CA GLN A 49 -16.42 -6.30 -6.62
C GLN A 49 -15.91 -7.51 -5.82
N ALA A 50 -14.59 -7.69 -5.74
CA ALA A 50 -13.98 -8.74 -4.91
C ALA A 50 -14.37 -8.58 -3.43
N LEU A 51 -14.28 -7.38 -2.88
CA LEU A 51 -14.72 -7.09 -1.52
C LEU A 51 -16.22 -7.38 -1.32
N ARG A 52 -17.06 -7.01 -2.29
CA ARG A 52 -18.50 -7.28 -2.24
C ARG A 52 -18.81 -8.79 -2.25
N GLN A 53 -18.08 -9.59 -3.01
CA GLN A 53 -18.21 -11.06 -3.01
C GLN A 53 -17.88 -11.66 -1.64
N LEU A 54 -16.96 -11.05 -0.90
CA LEU A 54 -16.63 -11.41 0.47
C LEU A 54 -17.59 -10.83 1.52
N GLY A 55 -18.68 -10.16 1.09
CA GLY A 55 -19.65 -9.53 1.98
C GLY A 55 -19.22 -8.18 2.55
N VAL A 56 -18.10 -7.61 2.07
CA VAL A 56 -17.60 -6.30 2.49
C VAL A 56 -18.12 -5.22 1.53
N THR A 57 -18.90 -4.29 2.05
CA THR A 57 -19.32 -3.10 1.29
C THR A 57 -18.37 -1.95 1.56
N ALA A 58 -17.57 -1.60 0.56
CA ALA A 58 -16.66 -0.45 0.57
C ALA A 58 -16.96 0.51 -0.58
N GLY A 59 -16.47 1.74 -0.47
CA GLY A 59 -16.58 2.76 -1.51
C GLY A 59 -15.24 3.42 -1.79
N ALA A 60 -15.05 3.90 -3.02
CA ALA A 60 -13.94 4.78 -3.34
C ALA A 60 -14.16 6.15 -2.70
N SER A 61 -13.11 6.69 -2.08
CA SER A 61 -13.09 8.00 -1.45
C SER A 61 -11.89 8.82 -1.92
N GLY A 62 -12.15 10.06 -2.31
CA GLY A 62 -11.14 10.94 -2.87
C GLY A 62 -10.50 10.35 -4.12
N ARG A 63 -9.17 10.40 -4.20
CA ARG A 63 -8.41 10.00 -5.41
C ARG A 63 -7.89 8.56 -5.36
N ASN A 64 -7.63 8.04 -4.16
CA ASN A 64 -6.74 6.90 -3.95
C ASN A 64 -7.24 5.93 -2.86
N ASP A 65 -8.31 6.23 -2.14
CA ASP A 65 -8.63 5.51 -0.92
C ASP A 65 -9.89 4.67 -1.12
N LEU A 66 -9.92 3.47 -0.53
CA LEU A 66 -11.17 2.74 -0.31
C LEU A 66 -11.52 2.82 1.17
N VAL A 67 -12.78 3.12 1.45
CA VAL A 67 -13.30 3.32 2.81
C VAL A 67 -14.49 2.39 3.05
N MET A 68 -14.64 1.99 4.30
CA MET A 68 -15.86 1.38 4.82
C MET A 68 -16.58 2.39 5.70
N GLU A 69 -17.90 2.48 5.55
CA GLU A 69 -18.72 3.26 6.45
C GLU A 69 -18.86 2.51 7.79
N THR A 70 -18.60 3.21 8.89
CA THR A 70 -18.74 2.68 10.25
C THR A 70 -19.60 3.62 11.09
N ALA A 71 -20.03 3.18 12.29
CA ALA A 71 -20.81 4.04 13.19
C ALA A 71 -20.08 5.33 13.56
N ASP A 72 -18.75 5.30 13.59
CA ASP A 72 -17.88 6.44 13.91
C ASP A 72 -17.43 7.23 12.67
N GLY A 73 -17.99 6.92 11.49
CA GLY A 73 -17.68 7.52 10.19
C GLY A 73 -16.84 6.63 9.27
N PRO A 74 -16.45 7.13 8.08
CA PRO A 74 -15.72 6.36 7.09
C PRO A 74 -14.29 6.05 7.56
N ARG A 75 -13.92 4.76 7.54
CA ARG A 75 -12.55 4.30 7.86
C ARG A 75 -11.90 3.68 6.63
N LYS A 76 -10.68 4.10 6.34
CA LYS A 76 -9.89 3.65 5.20
C LYS A 76 -9.38 2.23 5.39
N ILE A 77 -9.61 1.38 4.40
CA ILE A 77 -9.15 -0.02 4.35
C ILE A 77 -8.11 -0.28 3.26
N SER A 78 -7.97 0.66 2.31
CA SER A 78 -7.07 0.53 1.16
C SER A 78 -6.49 1.89 0.77
N GLY A 79 -5.23 1.91 0.35
CA GLY A 79 -4.62 3.06 -0.29
C GLY A 79 -3.95 2.68 -1.61
N SER A 80 -4.22 3.46 -2.65
CA SER A 80 -3.72 3.24 -4.00
C SER A 80 -2.69 4.27 -4.43
N ALA A 81 -1.82 3.85 -5.33
CA ALA A 81 -0.92 4.69 -6.09
C ALA A 81 -0.86 4.21 -7.54
N TYR A 82 -0.41 5.12 -8.41
CA TYR A 82 -0.44 4.92 -9.85
C TYR A 82 0.88 5.38 -10.47
N ARG A 83 1.25 4.76 -11.58
CA ARG A 83 2.31 5.24 -12.45
C ARG A 83 1.95 4.97 -13.89
N GLU A 84 2.24 5.95 -14.74
CA GLU A 84 1.99 5.87 -16.16
C GLU A 84 3.26 6.26 -16.94
N THR A 85 3.44 5.62 -18.08
CA THR A 85 4.36 6.04 -19.14
C THR A 85 3.53 6.42 -20.38
N GLN A 86 4.20 6.61 -21.51
CA GLN A 86 3.55 6.93 -22.78
C GLN A 86 2.60 5.83 -23.26
N ASP A 87 2.96 4.57 -23.04
CA ASP A 87 2.34 3.39 -23.67
C ASP A 87 1.67 2.43 -22.66
N ARG A 88 1.86 2.61 -21.36
CA ARG A 88 1.32 1.72 -20.32
C ARG A 88 1.09 2.42 -19.00
N GLY A 89 0.35 1.77 -18.12
CA GLY A 89 0.13 2.21 -16.75
C GLY A 89 -0.05 1.04 -15.81
N PHE A 90 0.18 1.30 -14.53
CA PHE A 90 -0.23 0.38 -13.47
C PHE A 90 -0.89 1.12 -12.31
N HIS A 91 -1.88 0.44 -11.74
CA HIS A 91 -2.54 0.78 -10.49
C HIS A 91 -2.14 -0.28 -9.48
N HIS A 92 -1.57 0.13 -8.35
CA HIS A 92 -1.31 -0.78 -7.25
C HIS A 92 -1.82 -0.19 -5.94
N GLY A 93 -2.15 -1.06 -5.00
CA GLY A 93 -2.67 -0.62 -3.72
C GLY A 93 -2.55 -1.69 -2.66
N THR A 94 -3.09 -1.37 -1.50
CA THR A 94 -3.08 -2.20 -0.30
C THR A 94 -4.48 -2.60 0.11
N LEU A 95 -4.62 -3.66 0.89
CA LEU A 95 -5.81 -4.01 1.66
C LEU A 95 -5.36 -4.37 3.07
N LEU A 96 -5.83 -3.59 4.05
CA LEU A 96 -5.58 -3.84 5.47
C LEU A 96 -6.48 -5.00 5.91
N LEU A 97 -5.93 -6.21 5.98
CA LEU A 97 -6.67 -7.39 6.40
C LEU A 97 -6.71 -7.46 7.92
N ASN A 98 -5.52 -7.56 8.52
CA ASN A 98 -5.29 -7.65 9.96
C ASN A 98 -3.90 -7.11 10.30
N ALA A 99 -3.56 -5.95 9.75
CA ALA A 99 -2.27 -5.32 9.98
C ALA A 99 -2.16 -4.78 11.41
N ASP A 100 -0.95 -4.69 11.94
CA ASP A 100 -0.69 -4.07 13.24
C ASP A 100 -0.83 -2.54 13.13
N LEU A 101 -2.04 -2.05 13.42
CA LEU A 101 -2.38 -0.63 13.31
C LEU A 101 -1.65 0.23 14.34
N GLU A 102 -1.16 -0.34 15.45
CA GLU A 102 -0.36 0.37 16.45
C GLU A 102 1.05 0.62 15.92
N ARG A 103 1.70 -0.42 15.38
CA ARG A 103 2.99 -0.29 14.69
C ARG A 103 2.91 0.62 13.46
N LEU A 104 1.84 0.50 12.68
CA LEU A 104 1.57 1.41 11.57
C LEU A 104 1.56 2.87 12.05
N ALA A 105 0.85 3.17 13.14
CA ALA A 105 0.80 4.50 13.70
C ALA A 105 2.18 4.95 14.22
N ASP A 106 2.95 4.06 14.85
CA ASP A 106 4.27 4.36 15.40
C ASP A 106 5.32 4.70 14.34
N TYR A 107 5.32 4.01 13.20
CA TYR A 107 6.29 4.26 12.13
C TYR A 107 5.89 5.39 11.18
N LEU A 108 4.60 5.63 11.02
CA LEU A 108 4.07 6.68 10.15
C LEU A 108 3.82 8.00 10.87
N ASN A 109 3.97 8.06 12.20
CA ASN A 109 3.72 9.29 12.94
C ASN A 109 4.80 10.35 12.64
N PRO A 110 4.41 11.53 12.12
CA PRO A 110 5.27 12.69 12.23
C PRO A 110 5.40 13.11 13.72
N ASP A 111 6.50 13.78 14.05
CA ASP A 111 6.78 14.29 15.41
C ASP A 111 5.52 14.87 16.09
N PRO A 112 5.19 14.49 17.34
CA PRO A 112 3.99 14.93 18.07
C PRO A 112 3.71 16.43 18.01
N LYS A 113 4.76 17.27 17.93
CA LYS A 113 4.64 18.73 17.79
C LYS A 113 3.87 19.15 16.53
N LYS A 114 3.91 18.36 15.45
CA LYS A 114 3.16 18.63 14.20
C LYS A 114 1.69 18.22 14.26
N LEU A 115 1.33 17.29 15.15
CA LEU A 115 -0.04 16.76 15.29
C LEU A 115 -0.93 17.71 16.09
N GLN A 116 -0.44 18.24 17.23
CA GLN A 116 -1.17 19.24 18.02
C GLN A 116 -1.40 20.54 17.26
N ALA A 117 -0.42 21.00 16.48
CA ALA A 117 -0.53 22.24 15.70
C ALA A 117 -1.59 22.20 14.58
N LYS A 118 -2.06 21.02 14.18
CA LYS A 118 -3.00 20.84 13.07
C LYS A 118 -4.34 20.20 13.45
N GLY A 119 -4.58 19.91 14.73
CA GLY A 119 -5.84 19.32 15.20
C GLY A 119 -6.19 17.97 14.57
N ILE A 120 -5.18 17.19 14.16
CA ILE A 120 -5.37 15.97 13.36
C ILE A 120 -5.71 14.79 14.28
N THR A 121 -6.82 14.11 14.01
CA THR A 121 -7.20 12.85 14.67
C THR A 121 -6.19 11.73 14.40
N SER A 122 -6.05 10.81 15.36
CA SER A 122 -5.05 9.73 15.29
C SER A 122 -5.13 8.92 13.99
N VAL A 123 -4.01 8.34 13.54
CA VAL A 123 -4.02 7.44 12.37
C VAL A 123 -4.97 6.26 12.60
N ARG A 124 -5.02 5.71 13.82
CA ARG A 124 -5.89 4.61 14.23
C ARG A 124 -7.38 4.87 13.98
N SER A 125 -7.84 6.10 14.20
CA SER A 125 -9.24 6.47 13.95
C SER A 125 -9.58 6.64 12.47
N ARG A 126 -8.59 6.67 11.57
CA ARG A 126 -8.79 6.91 10.12
C ARG A 126 -8.71 5.65 9.27
N VAL A 127 -8.08 4.59 9.78
CA VAL A 127 -7.92 3.31 9.05
C VAL A 127 -8.59 2.19 9.82
N ALA A 128 -9.02 1.11 9.14
CA ALA A 128 -9.56 -0.10 9.74
C ALA A 128 -9.02 -1.36 9.07
N ASN A 129 -8.98 -2.44 9.81
CA ASN A 129 -8.72 -3.78 9.29
C ASN A 129 -10.02 -4.42 8.81
N LEU A 130 -9.98 -5.15 7.70
CA LEU A 130 -11.12 -5.93 7.21
C LEU A 130 -11.54 -7.02 8.19
N ALA A 131 -10.61 -7.57 8.98
CA ALA A 131 -10.90 -8.54 10.02
C ALA A 131 -11.83 -8.00 11.13
N GLU A 132 -11.95 -6.67 11.29
CA GLU A 132 -12.93 -6.06 12.20
C GLU A 132 -14.38 -6.27 11.72
N PHE A 133 -14.59 -6.49 10.42
CA PHE A 133 -15.91 -6.61 9.78
C PHE A 133 -16.19 -8.00 9.22
N LEU A 134 -15.14 -8.71 8.81
CA LEU A 134 -15.19 -10.08 8.32
C LEU A 134 -14.20 -10.96 9.11
N PRO A 135 -14.62 -11.48 10.28
CA PRO A 135 -13.78 -12.37 11.07
C PRO A 135 -13.34 -13.59 10.25
N GLY A 136 -12.05 -13.92 10.29
CA GLY A 136 -11.49 -15.04 9.54
C GLY A 136 -11.05 -14.72 8.11
N ILE A 137 -11.12 -13.45 7.68
CA ILE A 137 -10.53 -13.02 6.40
C ILE A 137 -9.03 -13.36 6.37
N SER A 138 -8.58 -14.01 5.29
CA SER A 138 -7.17 -14.37 5.07
C SER A 138 -6.62 -13.74 3.79
N HIS A 139 -5.30 -13.76 3.64
CA HIS A 139 -4.63 -13.31 2.42
C HIS A 139 -5.12 -14.09 1.19
N GLU A 140 -5.20 -15.42 1.32
CA GLU A 140 -5.60 -16.35 0.27
C GLU A 140 -7.04 -16.08 -0.16
N LEU A 141 -7.97 -15.94 0.79
CA LEU A 141 -9.37 -15.63 0.49
C LEU A 141 -9.52 -14.31 -0.29
N VAL A 142 -8.74 -13.29 0.09
CA VAL A 142 -8.73 -12.00 -0.63
C VAL A 142 -8.12 -12.15 -2.01
N CYS A 143 -7.01 -12.87 -2.16
CA CYS A 143 -6.40 -13.14 -3.47
C CYS A 143 -7.37 -13.89 -4.39
N GLU A 144 -8.03 -14.94 -3.91
CA GLU A 144 -9.03 -15.70 -4.66
C GLU A 144 -10.18 -14.81 -5.14
N ALA A 145 -10.74 -13.97 -4.26
CA ALA A 145 -11.82 -13.05 -4.64
C ALA A 145 -11.37 -12.02 -5.69
N ILE A 146 -10.14 -11.49 -5.56
CA ILE A 146 -9.59 -10.54 -6.55
C ILE A 146 -9.38 -11.22 -7.90
N VAL A 147 -8.84 -12.43 -7.91
CA VAL A 147 -8.64 -13.23 -9.14
C VAL A 147 -9.98 -13.55 -9.81
N GLN A 148 -10.99 -13.96 -9.03
CA GLN A 148 -12.34 -14.23 -9.54
C GLN A 148 -12.99 -12.97 -10.12
N ALA A 149 -12.90 -11.83 -9.44
CA ALA A 149 -13.42 -10.56 -9.95
C ALA A 149 -12.67 -10.09 -11.21
N PHE A 150 -11.35 -10.30 -11.27
CA PHE A 150 -10.54 -10.00 -12.45
C PHE A 150 -10.97 -10.85 -13.65
N PHE A 151 -11.10 -12.17 -13.48
CA PHE A 151 -11.58 -13.07 -14.55
C PHE A 151 -13.01 -12.76 -14.98
N ALA A 152 -13.90 -12.44 -14.04
CA ALA A 152 -15.27 -12.03 -14.36
C ALA A 152 -15.31 -10.74 -15.18
N HIS A 153 -14.43 -9.78 -14.90
CA HIS A 153 -14.35 -8.52 -15.65
C HIS A 153 -13.85 -8.72 -17.08
N TYR A 154 -12.79 -9.51 -17.27
CA TYR A 154 -12.18 -9.72 -18.59
C TYR A 154 -12.78 -10.88 -19.39
N GLY A 155 -13.61 -11.73 -18.77
CA GLY A 155 -14.27 -12.85 -19.43
C GLY A 155 -13.33 -14.01 -19.79
N GLU A 156 -12.14 -14.04 -19.21
CA GLU A 156 -11.09 -15.02 -19.47
C GLU A 156 -10.46 -15.50 -18.16
N THR A 157 -9.84 -16.68 -18.20
CA THR A 157 -9.14 -17.28 -17.07
C THR A 157 -7.72 -17.67 -17.47
N ALA A 158 -6.80 -17.65 -16.52
CA ALA A 158 -5.44 -18.15 -16.68
C ALA A 158 -4.99 -18.86 -15.41
N GLU A 159 -4.06 -19.81 -15.55
CA GLU A 159 -3.40 -20.42 -14.40
C GLU A 159 -2.46 -19.41 -13.72
N PRO A 160 -2.50 -19.25 -12.39
CA PRO A 160 -1.60 -18.35 -11.68
C PRO A 160 -0.13 -18.79 -11.81
N GLU A 161 0.75 -17.86 -12.17
CA GLU A 161 2.20 -18.07 -12.14
C GLU A 161 2.77 -17.68 -10.77
N ILE A 162 3.38 -18.65 -10.06
CA ILE A 162 3.96 -18.43 -8.73
C ILE A 162 5.43 -18.05 -8.86
N ILE A 163 5.79 -16.85 -8.37
CA ILE A 163 7.18 -16.37 -8.31
C ILE A 163 7.76 -16.74 -6.94
N SER A 164 8.75 -17.66 -6.93
CA SER A 164 9.44 -18.07 -5.71
C SER A 164 10.39 -16.99 -5.18
N PRO A 165 10.50 -16.80 -3.85
CA PRO A 165 11.51 -15.91 -3.27
C PRO A 165 12.93 -16.52 -3.28
N ASP A 166 13.06 -17.84 -3.45
CA ASP A 166 14.33 -18.56 -3.34
C ASP A 166 15.17 -18.51 -4.63
N VAL A 167 14.53 -18.17 -5.74
CA VAL A 167 15.14 -18.12 -7.07
C VAL A 167 14.84 -16.78 -7.71
N PHE A 168 15.87 -16.15 -8.29
CA PHE A 168 15.64 -14.93 -9.06
C PHE A 168 14.75 -15.25 -10.26
N PRO A 169 13.65 -14.51 -10.48
CA PRO A 169 12.79 -14.74 -11.63
C PRO A 169 13.56 -14.49 -12.92
N GLU A 170 13.24 -15.28 -13.95
CA GLU A 170 13.80 -15.16 -15.29
C GLU A 170 13.17 -13.98 -16.05
N LEU A 171 13.30 -12.77 -15.49
CA LEU A 171 12.83 -11.53 -16.06
C LEU A 171 14.03 -10.68 -16.53
N PRO A 172 13.93 -10.03 -17.70
CA PRO A 172 14.99 -9.13 -18.17
C PRO A 172 15.36 -8.07 -17.13
N ASP A 173 16.66 -7.85 -16.94
CA ASP A 173 17.24 -6.87 -16.03
C ASP A 173 16.88 -7.03 -14.54
N PHE A 174 16.28 -8.16 -14.12
CA PHE A 174 15.80 -8.33 -12.75
C PHE A 174 16.88 -8.08 -11.69
N ALA A 175 18.08 -8.69 -11.85
CA ALA A 175 19.17 -8.53 -10.90
C ALA A 175 19.59 -7.06 -10.72
N ALA A 176 19.65 -6.30 -11.81
CA ALA A 176 19.98 -4.87 -11.77
C ALA A 176 18.86 -4.04 -11.12
N GLN A 177 17.60 -4.34 -11.43
CA GLN A 177 16.45 -3.68 -10.80
C GLN A 177 16.38 -3.97 -9.31
N PHE A 178 16.61 -5.23 -8.90
CA PHE A 178 16.65 -5.63 -7.50
C PHE A 178 17.77 -4.90 -6.76
N ALA A 179 19.00 -4.92 -7.29
CA ALA A 179 20.14 -4.21 -6.71
C ALA A 179 19.86 -2.71 -6.51
N LYS A 180 19.26 -2.06 -7.53
CA LYS A 180 18.82 -0.66 -7.43
C LYS A 180 17.75 -0.47 -6.36
N GLN A 181 16.71 -1.31 -6.35
CA GLN A 181 15.58 -1.19 -5.43
C GLN A 181 15.99 -1.45 -3.97
N SER A 182 17.03 -2.25 -3.74
CA SER A 182 17.65 -2.51 -2.44
C SER A 182 18.67 -1.46 -2.01
N SER A 183 19.10 -0.57 -2.91
CA SER A 183 20.17 0.38 -2.65
C SER A 183 19.76 1.53 -1.74
N TRP A 184 20.71 2.06 -0.96
CA TRP A 184 20.47 3.23 -0.12
C TRP A 184 20.20 4.49 -0.97
N GLU A 185 20.91 4.62 -2.08
CA GLU A 185 20.80 5.75 -3.03
C GLU A 185 19.39 5.87 -3.59
N TRP A 186 18.72 4.74 -3.84
CA TRP A 186 17.33 4.74 -4.27
C TRP A 186 16.38 5.02 -3.11
N ASN A 187 16.48 4.26 -2.02
CA ASN A 187 15.52 4.34 -0.93
C ASN A 187 15.57 5.67 -0.17
N PHE A 188 16.78 6.17 0.10
CA PHE A 188 17.03 7.42 0.83
C PHE A 188 17.57 8.54 -0.06
N GLY A 189 18.55 8.23 -0.92
CA GLY A 189 19.28 9.23 -1.71
C GLY A 189 18.45 9.98 -2.77
N LYS A 190 17.26 9.46 -3.14
CA LYS A 190 16.28 10.15 -3.99
C LYS A 190 15.32 11.09 -3.23
N ALA A 191 15.62 11.42 -1.98
CA ALA A 191 14.89 12.48 -1.29
C ALA A 191 15.04 13.82 -2.05
N PRO A 192 13.95 14.59 -2.26
CA PRO A 192 14.04 15.94 -2.79
C PRO A 192 14.97 16.81 -1.92
N ALA A 193 15.60 17.83 -2.50
CA ALA A 193 16.47 18.73 -1.76
C ALA A 193 15.77 19.31 -0.53
N PHE A 194 16.43 19.21 0.63
CA PHE A 194 15.92 19.69 1.91
C PHE A 194 17.07 20.20 2.78
N SER A 195 16.75 21.08 3.73
CA SER A 195 17.69 21.53 4.76
C SER A 195 17.33 20.87 6.09
N HIS A 196 18.34 20.47 6.86
CA HIS A 196 18.18 19.87 8.17
C HIS A 196 18.99 20.64 9.20
N LEU A 197 18.31 21.33 10.12
CA LEU A 197 18.95 21.94 11.28
C LEU A 197 19.01 20.90 12.40
N LEU A 198 20.22 20.61 12.87
CA LEU A 198 20.47 19.74 14.01
C LEU A 198 20.79 20.61 15.23
N ASN A 199 20.10 20.38 16.34
CA ASN A 199 20.42 20.99 17.62
C ASN A 199 20.42 19.90 18.70
N GLU A 200 21.39 19.96 19.59
CA GLU A 200 21.50 19.07 20.73
C GLU A 200 22.20 19.85 21.83
N ARG A 201 21.70 19.77 23.07
CA ARG A 201 22.28 20.49 24.20
C ARG A 201 23.13 19.53 25.01
N PHE A 202 24.44 19.79 25.06
CA PHE A 202 25.36 18.98 25.84
C PHE A 202 25.64 19.63 27.19
N VAL A 203 26.29 18.87 28.08
CA VAL A 203 26.69 19.35 29.41
C VAL A 203 27.57 20.61 29.34
N TRP A 204 28.25 20.82 28.20
CA TRP A 204 29.16 21.94 27.95
C TRP A 204 28.56 23.04 27.05
N GLY A 205 27.30 22.93 26.63
CA GLY A 205 26.67 23.86 25.68
C GLY A 205 25.76 23.14 24.71
#